data_AF-A0ABD0N3U1-F1
#
_entry.id   AF-A0ABD0N3U1-F1
#
_cell.length_a   1.000
_cell.length_b   1.000
_cell.length_c   1.000
_cell.angle_alpha   90.00
_cell.angle_beta   90.00
_cell.angle_gamma   90.00
#
_symmetry.space_group_name_H-M   'P 1'
#
loop_
_entity.id
_entity.type
_entity.pdbx_description
1 polymer ?
#
loop_
_entity_poly.entity_id
_entity_poly.type
_entity_poly.pdbx_seq_one_letter_code
_entity_poly.pdbx_strand_id
1 'polypeptide(L)'
;MHSFCLLLLVALAAHAGAFDLGQTTRCVPVPHQMSVCQDVPYSEMRLPNLLGHSSLEEAVPRSDDWRTLLHTGCHPQARAFVCSLVAPVCLDRDSRRSDCVFRLNSLVVAVCMAVKESCAPVLACHGHAWPEALNCDRFPAQDDTCLTPLPKHISAFSK
;
A
#
# COMPACT_ATOMS: atom_id res chain seq x y z
N MET A 1 18.99 4.34 -47.87
CA MET A 1 19.71 4.39 -46.58
C MET A 1 19.22 5.49 -45.61
N HIS A 2 18.47 6.50 -46.06
CA HIS A 2 17.90 7.53 -45.17
C HIS A 2 16.55 7.15 -44.55
N SER A 3 15.79 6.25 -45.21
CA SER A 3 14.44 5.83 -44.77
C SER A 3 14.42 4.91 -43.54
N PHE A 4 15.49 4.13 -43.32
CA PHE A 4 15.59 3.23 -42.16
C PHE A 4 15.98 3.96 -40.87
N CYS A 5 16.67 5.10 -40.98
CA CYS A 5 17.10 5.90 -39.84
C CYS A 5 15.92 6.63 -39.17
N LEU A 6 14.94 7.07 -39.97
CA LEU A 6 13.71 7.71 -39.47
C LEU A 6 12.81 6.76 -38.68
N LEU A 7 12.76 5.47 -39.05
CA LEU A 7 11.94 4.47 -38.35
C LEU A 7 12.49 4.11 -36.95
N LEU A 8 13.82 4.16 -36.76
CA LEU A 8 14.44 3.95 -35.45
C LEU A 8 14.21 5.13 -34.49
N LEU A 9 14.11 6.36 -35.00
CA LEU A 9 13.77 7.53 -34.18
C LEU A 9 12.32 7.49 -33.68
N VAL A 10 11.38 6.98 -34.49
CA VAL A 10 9.98 6.80 -34.05
C VAL A 10 9.86 5.68 -33.00
N ALA A 11 10.65 4.61 -33.11
CA ALA A 11 10.64 3.52 -32.13
C ALA A 11 11.23 3.93 -30.75
N LEU A 12 12.18 4.87 -30.73
CA LEU A 12 12.74 5.44 -29.49
C LEU A 12 11.82 6.50 -28.85
N ALA A 13 11.00 7.20 -29.64
CA ALA A 13 10.01 8.14 -29.10
C ALA A 13 8.82 7.43 -28.42
N ALA A 14 8.53 6.19 -28.77
CA ALA A 14 7.44 5.41 -28.15
C ALA A 14 7.74 4.92 -26.71
N HIS A 15 8.98 5.06 -26.23
CA HIS A 15 9.38 4.66 -24.87
C HIS A 15 9.61 5.86 -23.93
N ALA A 16 9.41 7.08 -24.42
CA ALA A 16 9.55 8.29 -23.62
C ALA A 16 8.16 8.83 -23.25
N GLY A 17 7.67 8.44 -22.07
CA GLY A 17 6.66 9.21 -21.36
C GLY A 17 5.27 8.59 -21.25
N ALA A 18 5.17 7.41 -20.63
CA ALA A 18 4.11 7.22 -19.64
C ALA A 18 4.63 7.76 -18.30
N PHE A 19 4.91 9.07 -18.23
CA PHE A 19 4.93 9.73 -16.93
C PHE A 19 3.48 9.66 -16.45
N ASP A 20 3.27 9.00 -15.31
CA ASP A 20 1.97 8.88 -14.65
C ASP A 20 1.49 10.28 -14.26
N LEU A 21 0.87 10.98 -15.22
CA LEU A 21 0.27 12.29 -15.04
C LEU A 21 -1.00 12.12 -14.21
N GLY A 22 -0.79 11.95 -12.91
CA GLY A 22 -1.78 12.22 -11.87
C GLY A 22 -3.07 11.43 -12.02
N GLN A 23 -3.02 10.11 -11.85
CA GLN A 23 -4.24 9.40 -11.46
C GLN A 23 -4.85 10.08 -10.24
N THR A 24 -6.02 10.67 -10.42
CA THR A 24 -6.73 11.36 -9.35
C THR A 24 -7.13 10.33 -8.30
N THR A 25 -6.68 10.51 -7.06
CA THR A 25 -7.10 9.67 -5.95
C THR A 25 -8.61 9.75 -5.80
N ARG A 26 -9.29 8.61 -5.75
CA ARG A 26 -10.73 8.52 -5.51
C ARG A 26 -11.03 7.64 -4.30
N CYS A 27 -12.08 7.98 -3.57
CA CYS A 27 -12.62 7.13 -2.52
C CYS A 27 -13.60 6.12 -3.13
N VAL A 28 -13.50 4.87 -2.71
CA VAL A 28 -14.44 3.80 -3.04
C VAL A 28 -14.77 3.01 -1.77
N PRO A 29 -15.98 2.43 -1.66
CA PRO A 29 -16.30 1.54 -0.55
C PRO A 29 -15.32 0.34 -0.50
N VAL A 30 -14.95 -0.08 0.71
CA VAL A 30 -14.22 -1.34 0.90
C VAL A 30 -15.18 -2.50 0.55
N PRO A 31 -14.95 -3.27 -0.51
CA PRO A 31 -15.90 -4.29 -0.92
C PRO A 31 -15.84 -5.49 0.02
N HIS A 32 -17.00 -6.07 0.35
CA HIS A 32 -17.07 -7.28 1.17
C HIS A 32 -16.27 -8.45 0.57
N GLN A 33 -16.07 -8.48 -0.74
CA GLN A 33 -15.26 -9.51 -1.41
C GLN A 33 -13.77 -9.41 -1.04
N MET A 34 -13.29 -8.26 -0.55
CA MET A 34 -11.92 -8.08 -0.05
C MET A 34 -11.77 -8.71 1.35
N SER A 35 -11.83 -10.04 1.39
CA SER A 35 -11.86 -10.85 2.61
C SER A 35 -10.75 -10.55 3.62
N VAL A 36 -9.57 -10.17 3.14
CA VAL A 36 -8.41 -9.84 3.96
C VAL A 36 -8.65 -8.58 4.82
N CYS A 37 -9.53 -7.68 4.38
CA CYS A 37 -9.75 -6.37 5.00
C CYS A 37 -11.23 -6.09 5.32
N GLN A 38 -12.06 -7.11 5.52
CA GLN A 38 -13.48 -6.90 5.87
C GLN A 38 -13.69 -6.18 7.22
N ASP A 39 -12.80 -6.39 8.19
CA ASP A 39 -12.95 -5.88 9.57
C ASP A 39 -12.13 -4.61 9.84
N VAL A 40 -11.84 -3.81 8.80
CA VAL A 40 -11.16 -2.53 8.99
C VAL A 40 -12.11 -1.49 9.61
N PRO A 41 -11.61 -0.52 10.40
CA PRO A 41 -12.44 0.42 11.15
C PRO A 41 -12.97 1.59 10.31
N TYR A 42 -13.00 1.48 8.98
CA TYR A 42 -13.44 2.50 8.03
C TYR A 42 -14.21 1.85 6.87
N SER A 43 -15.12 2.61 6.25
CA SER A 43 -15.99 2.10 5.17
C SER A 43 -15.44 2.35 3.77
N GLU A 44 -14.51 3.30 3.62
CA GLU A 44 -13.97 3.73 2.32
C GLU A 44 -12.45 3.69 2.27
N MET A 45 -11.95 3.28 1.11
CA MET A 45 -10.52 3.23 0.80
C MET A 45 -10.19 4.11 -0.40
N ARG A 46 -8.93 4.54 -0.51
CA ARG A 46 -8.44 5.28 -1.69
C ARG A 46 -7.92 4.33 -2.78
N LEU A 47 -8.19 4.68 -4.03
CA LEU A 47 -7.53 4.14 -5.22
C LEU A 47 -6.77 5.25 -5.96
N PRO A 48 -5.61 4.98 -6.60
CA PRO A 48 -4.87 3.71 -6.54
C PRO A 48 -4.36 3.38 -5.13
N ASN A 49 -4.34 2.12 -4.73
CA ASN A 49 -3.83 1.74 -3.39
C ASN A 49 -2.29 1.87 -3.31
N LEU A 50 -1.67 1.57 -2.17
CA LEU A 50 -0.20 1.71 -2.02
C LEU A 50 0.60 0.63 -2.77
N LEU A 51 -0.07 -0.37 -3.32
CA LEU A 51 0.54 -1.36 -4.23
C LEU A 51 0.36 -0.99 -5.71
N GLY A 52 -0.32 0.12 -6.02
CA GLY A 52 -0.54 0.60 -7.39
C GLY A 52 -1.81 0.08 -8.07
N HIS A 53 -2.60 -0.76 -7.42
CA HIS A 53 -3.85 -1.25 -8.00
C HIS A 53 -4.84 -0.08 -8.14
N SER A 54 -5.36 0.11 -9.36
CA SER A 54 -6.15 1.30 -9.71
C SER A 54 -7.67 1.05 -9.74
N SER A 55 -8.07 -0.22 -9.58
CA SER A 55 -9.45 -0.68 -9.66
C SER A 55 -9.76 -1.73 -8.58
N LEU A 56 -11.04 -1.91 -8.23
CA LEU A 56 -11.43 -2.95 -7.28
C LEU A 56 -11.32 -4.34 -7.91
N GLU A 57 -11.58 -4.43 -9.21
CA GLU A 57 -11.44 -5.62 -10.05
C GLU A 57 -10.01 -6.18 -10.01
N GLU A 58 -9.01 -5.31 -9.82
CA GLU A 58 -7.62 -5.68 -9.61
C GLU A 58 -7.30 -5.86 -8.11
N ALA A 59 -7.68 -4.91 -7.27
CA ALA A 59 -7.26 -4.89 -5.87
C ALA A 59 -7.84 -6.04 -5.05
N VAL A 60 -9.09 -6.44 -5.30
CA VAL A 60 -9.77 -7.52 -4.57
C VAL A 60 -9.07 -8.87 -4.76
N PRO A 61 -8.90 -9.42 -5.98
CA PRO A 61 -8.23 -10.71 -6.15
C PRO A 61 -6.77 -10.66 -5.69
N ARG A 62 -6.05 -9.54 -5.92
CA ARG A 62 -4.66 -9.36 -5.46
C ARG A 62 -4.55 -9.28 -3.94
N SER A 63 -5.61 -8.89 -3.24
CA SER A 63 -5.60 -8.88 -1.77
C SER A 63 -5.53 -10.30 -1.20
N ASP A 64 -6.09 -11.29 -1.90
CA ASP A 64 -6.10 -12.68 -1.45
C ASP A 64 -4.71 -13.34 -1.48
N ASP A 65 -3.76 -12.80 -2.26
CA ASP A 65 -2.35 -13.23 -2.27
C ASP A 65 -1.72 -13.17 -0.86
N TRP A 66 -2.25 -12.30 0.02
CA TRP A 66 -1.77 -12.12 1.39
C TRP A 66 -2.39 -13.08 2.41
N ARG A 67 -3.41 -13.87 2.04
CA ARG A 67 -4.10 -14.80 2.96
C ARG A 67 -3.13 -15.77 3.63
N THR A 68 -2.21 -16.36 2.86
CA THR A 68 -1.24 -17.34 3.39
C THR A 68 -0.39 -16.72 4.50
N LEU A 69 0.15 -15.52 4.29
CA LEU A 69 0.92 -14.80 5.30
C LEU A 69 0.09 -14.54 6.56
N LEU A 70 -1.16 -14.09 6.39
CA LEU A 70 -2.03 -13.74 7.50
C LEU A 70 -2.54 -14.96 8.29
N HIS A 71 -2.76 -16.09 7.61
CA HIS A 71 -3.15 -17.34 8.26
C HIS A 71 -2.05 -17.94 9.12
N THR A 72 -0.78 -17.55 8.93
CA THR A 72 0.29 -17.99 9.83
C THR A 72 0.15 -17.44 11.24
N GLY A 73 -0.58 -16.33 11.42
CA GLY A 73 -0.76 -15.69 12.73
C GLY A 73 0.56 -15.18 13.34
N CYS A 74 1.60 -14.99 12.52
CA CYS A 74 2.95 -14.64 12.97
C CYS A 74 3.04 -13.33 13.76
N HIS A 75 2.14 -12.37 13.52
CA HIS A 75 2.11 -11.10 14.26
C HIS A 75 0.68 -10.54 14.34
N PRO A 76 0.25 -10.00 15.50
CA PRO A 76 -1.12 -9.47 15.68
C PRO A 76 -1.43 -8.30 14.73
N GLN A 77 -0.44 -7.49 14.37
CA GLN A 77 -0.62 -6.35 13.47
C GLN A 77 -0.42 -6.68 11.98
N ALA A 78 -0.17 -7.95 11.62
CA ALA A 78 0.09 -8.32 10.22
C ALA A 78 -1.08 -7.94 9.29
N ARG A 79 -2.32 -8.18 9.73
CA ARG A 79 -3.53 -7.81 8.96
C ARG A 79 -3.65 -6.30 8.80
N ALA A 80 -3.45 -5.56 9.89
CA ALA A 80 -3.50 -4.10 9.89
C ALA A 80 -2.48 -3.51 8.90
N PHE A 81 -1.26 -4.05 8.91
CA PHE A 81 -0.20 -3.65 8.00
C PHE A 81 -0.58 -3.94 6.53
N VAL A 82 -1.01 -5.17 6.21
CA VAL A 82 -1.43 -5.51 4.84
C VAL A 82 -2.57 -4.62 4.37
N CYS A 83 -3.61 -4.41 5.20
CA CYS A 83 -4.74 -3.55 4.87
C CYS A 83 -4.36 -2.08 4.71
N SER A 84 -3.34 -1.59 5.42
CA SER A 84 -2.81 -0.25 5.18
C SER A 84 -2.28 -0.07 3.76
N LEU A 85 -1.85 -1.15 3.10
CA LEU A 85 -1.32 -1.13 1.74
C LEU A 85 -2.38 -1.42 0.67
N VAL A 86 -3.19 -2.46 0.89
CA VAL A 86 -4.17 -2.93 -0.10
C VAL A 86 -5.46 -2.13 -0.08
N ALA A 87 -5.86 -1.62 1.09
CA ALA A 87 -7.11 -0.90 1.34
C ALA A 87 -6.90 0.39 2.14
N PRO A 88 -5.93 1.27 1.79
CA PRO A 88 -5.63 2.46 2.59
C PRO A 88 -6.87 3.32 2.80
N VAL A 89 -7.06 3.81 4.03
CA VAL A 89 -8.17 4.72 4.39
C VAL A 89 -8.26 5.90 3.42
N CYS A 90 -9.46 6.24 2.99
CA CYS A 90 -9.66 7.46 2.21
C CYS A 90 -9.65 8.69 3.13
N LEU A 91 -8.78 9.66 2.83
CA LEU A 91 -8.75 10.96 3.51
C LEU A 91 -9.22 12.01 2.49
N ASP A 92 -10.41 12.58 2.69
CA ASP A 92 -10.96 13.60 1.79
C ASP A 92 -10.03 14.82 1.68
N ARG A 93 -9.77 15.24 0.44
CA ARG A 93 -8.83 16.33 0.11
C ARG A 93 -9.27 17.70 0.64
N ASP A 94 -10.54 17.87 0.98
CA ASP A 94 -11.09 19.11 1.58
C ASP A 94 -10.67 19.30 3.05
N SER A 95 -10.22 18.21 3.68
CA SER A 95 -9.57 18.29 4.98
C SER A 95 -8.12 18.72 4.77
N ARG A 96 -7.82 20.00 5.02
CA ARG A 96 -6.46 20.59 5.12
C ARG A 96 -5.54 19.76 6.04
N ARG A 97 -5.04 18.64 5.53
CA ARG A 97 -4.28 17.61 6.27
C ARG A 97 -3.08 17.12 5.45
N SER A 98 -2.50 18.01 4.65
CA SER A 98 -1.24 17.78 3.93
C SER A 98 -0.08 17.46 4.88
N ASP A 99 -0.12 17.98 6.12
CA ASP A 99 1.02 17.90 7.04
C ASP A 99 1.01 16.64 7.91
N CYS A 100 -0.09 15.87 7.94
CA CYS A 100 -0.23 14.65 8.76
C CYS A 100 0.05 13.35 8.00
N VAL A 101 0.17 13.39 6.67
CA VAL A 101 0.52 12.23 5.85
C VAL A 101 1.92 11.70 6.22
N PHE A 102 2.83 12.59 6.62
CA PHE A 102 4.20 12.24 6.98
C PHE A 102 4.31 11.37 8.24
N ARG A 103 3.57 11.69 9.31
CA ARG A 103 3.59 10.90 10.55
C ARG A 103 2.95 9.51 10.38
N LEU A 104 2.00 9.40 9.44
CA LEU A 104 1.39 8.13 9.07
C LEU A 104 2.44 7.17 8.49
N ASN A 105 3.36 7.70 7.68
CA ASN A 105 4.43 6.91 7.06
C ASN A 105 5.42 6.38 8.11
N SER A 106 5.85 7.21 9.07
CA SER A 106 6.73 6.78 10.16
C SER A 106 6.15 5.61 10.97
N LEU A 107 4.84 5.67 11.27
CA LEU A 107 4.16 4.58 11.97
C LEU A 107 4.01 3.32 11.10
N VAL A 108 3.73 3.47 9.80
CA VAL A 108 3.68 2.33 8.87
C VAL A 108 5.04 1.64 8.79
N VAL A 109 6.15 2.39 8.77
CA VAL A 109 7.51 1.83 8.80
C VAL A 109 7.73 1.03 10.10
N ALA A 110 7.41 1.61 11.26
CA ALA A 110 7.60 0.94 12.54
C ALA A 110 6.79 -0.36 12.63
N VAL A 111 5.51 -0.34 12.23
CA VAL A 111 4.65 -1.54 12.18
C VAL A 111 5.18 -2.54 11.15
N CYS A 112 5.64 -2.09 9.98
CA CYS A 112 6.23 -2.95 8.96
C CYS A 112 7.43 -3.72 9.51
N MET A 113 8.35 -3.03 10.20
CA MET A 113 9.55 -3.65 10.75
C MET A 113 9.19 -4.73 11.78
N ALA A 114 8.27 -4.44 12.70
CA ALA A 114 7.81 -5.40 13.70
C ALA A 114 7.14 -6.64 13.08
N VAL A 115 6.28 -6.43 12.06
CA VAL A 115 5.64 -7.52 11.33
C VAL A 115 6.69 -8.34 10.56
N LYS A 116 7.63 -7.68 9.88
CA LYS A 116 8.71 -8.35 9.13
C LYS A 116 9.57 -9.21 10.04
N GLU A 117 9.97 -8.70 11.20
CA GLU A 117 10.78 -9.43 12.19
C GLU A 117 10.09 -10.72 12.64
N SER A 118 8.77 -10.66 12.87
CA SER A 118 8.00 -11.81 13.34
C SER A 118 7.62 -12.80 12.22
N CYS A 119 7.32 -12.29 11.02
CA CYS A 119 6.73 -13.08 9.95
C CYS A 119 7.74 -13.56 8.89
N ALA A 120 8.85 -12.85 8.67
CA ALA A 120 9.86 -13.28 7.70
C ALA A 120 10.48 -14.64 8.03
N PRO A 121 10.81 -14.98 9.30
CA PRO A 121 11.30 -16.31 9.66
C PRO A 121 10.25 -17.41 9.37
N VAL A 122 8.97 -17.13 9.64
CA VAL A 122 7.86 -18.06 9.38
C VAL A 122 7.71 -18.33 7.88
N LEU A 123 7.80 -17.30 7.04
CA LEU A 123 7.83 -17.47 5.58
C LEU A 123 9.05 -18.28 5.13
N ALA A 124 10.23 -17.99 5.67
CA ALA A 124 11.46 -18.70 5.33
C ALA A 124 11.38 -20.20 5.64
N CYS A 125 10.75 -20.58 6.76
CA CYS A 125 10.47 -21.98 7.09
C CYS A 125 9.59 -22.70 6.04
N HIS A 126 8.74 -21.97 5.33
CA HIS A 126 7.92 -22.48 4.23
C HIS A 126 8.59 -22.31 2.85
N GLY A 127 9.86 -21.90 2.80
CA GLY A 127 10.60 -21.70 1.54
C GLY A 127 10.26 -20.40 0.81
N HIS A 128 9.64 -19.43 1.48
CA HIS A 128 9.28 -18.14 0.91
C HIS A 128 10.12 -17.00 1.49
N ALA A 129 10.56 -16.08 0.64
CA ALA A 129 11.22 -14.85 1.08
C ALA A 129 10.19 -13.78 1.50
N TRP A 130 10.65 -12.78 2.24
CA TRP A 130 9.85 -11.59 2.52
C TRP A 130 9.50 -10.86 1.21
N PRO A 131 8.23 -10.62 0.88
CA PRO A 131 7.84 -10.06 -0.41
C PRO A 131 8.29 -8.60 -0.60
N GLU A 132 8.77 -8.26 -1.80
CA GLU A 132 9.20 -6.89 -2.13
C GLU A 132 8.07 -5.86 -2.02
N ALA A 133 6.82 -6.30 -2.24
CA ALA A 133 5.63 -5.49 -2.02
C ALA A 133 5.44 -5.06 -0.55
N LEU A 134 6.05 -5.76 0.40
CA LEU A 134 6.03 -5.46 1.83
C LEU A 134 7.37 -4.95 2.35
N ASN A 135 8.31 -4.57 1.47
CA ASN A 135 9.61 -4.10 1.90
C ASN A 135 9.48 -2.74 2.63
N CYS A 136 9.95 -2.69 3.87
CA CYS A 136 9.75 -1.53 4.75
C CYS A 136 10.48 -0.27 4.26
N ASP A 137 11.57 -0.44 3.50
CA ASP A 137 12.34 0.67 2.92
C ASP A 137 11.56 1.45 1.85
N ARG A 138 10.45 0.89 1.36
CA ARG A 138 9.55 1.54 0.39
C ARG A 138 8.69 2.64 1.02
N PHE A 139 8.60 2.68 2.34
CA PHE A 139 7.82 3.66 3.06
C PHE A 139 8.77 4.75 3.59
N PRO A 140 8.69 6.00 3.12
CA PRO A 140 9.64 7.03 3.52
C PRO A 140 9.47 7.37 5.00
N ALA A 141 10.51 7.10 5.80
CA ALA A 141 10.65 7.65 7.15
C ALA A 141 11.17 9.10 7.01
N GLN A 142 10.35 10.10 7.32
CA GLN A 142 10.77 11.50 7.38
C GLN A 142 10.24 12.17 8.65
N ASP A 143 11.00 13.13 9.16
CA ASP A 143 10.86 13.74 10.49
C ASP A 143 9.45 14.25 10.83
N ASP A 144 9.04 13.95 12.06
CA ASP A 144 7.71 14.17 12.62
C ASP A 144 7.40 15.66 12.88
N THR A 145 7.03 16.44 11.86
CA THR A 145 6.66 17.86 12.06
C THR A 145 5.15 18.09 12.23
N CYS A 146 4.38 17.11 12.71
CA CYS A 146 2.96 17.37 12.98
C CYS A 146 2.46 16.69 14.25
N LEU A 147 2.47 17.42 15.36
CA LEU A 147 1.92 17.04 16.67
C LEU A 147 0.37 17.16 16.71
N THR A 148 -0.37 16.23 16.09
CA THR A 148 -1.79 15.97 16.43
C THR A 148 -2.02 14.51 16.88
N PRO A 149 -3.10 14.22 17.62
CA PRO A 149 -3.38 12.86 18.08
C PRO A 149 -3.48 11.87 16.91
N LEU A 150 -2.98 10.66 17.11
CA LEU A 150 -3.06 9.57 16.13
C LEU A 150 -4.52 9.41 15.66
N PRO A 151 -4.78 9.23 14.34
CA PRO A 151 -6.10 8.85 13.90
C PRO A 151 -6.56 7.63 14.70
N LYS A 152 -7.75 7.73 15.34
CA LYS A 152 -8.29 6.66 16.21
C LYS A 152 -8.28 5.28 15.54
N HIS A 153 -8.36 5.27 14.20
CA HIS A 153 -8.31 4.07 13.37
C HIS A 153 -6.98 3.30 13.45
N ILE A 154 -5.83 3.95 13.71
CA ILE A 154 -4.57 3.22 13.94
C ILE A 154 -4.43 2.82 15.41
N SER A 155 -4.92 3.63 16.34
CA SER A 155 -5.03 3.21 17.75
C SER A 155 -5.94 1.99 17.91
N ALA A 156 -6.93 1.81 17.03
CA ALA A 156 -7.83 0.65 17.02
C ALA A 156 -7.14 -0.66 16.60
N PHE A 157 -6.04 -0.61 15.85
CA PHE A 157 -5.24 -1.79 15.50
C PHE A 157 -4.20 -2.16 16.58
N SER A 158 -4.09 -1.33 17.62
CA SER A 158 -3.16 -1.55 18.74
C SER A 158 -3.83 -2.24 19.94
N LYS A 159 -5.05 -2.77 19.77
CA LYS A 159 -5.83 -3.44 20.81
C LYS A 159 -6.13 -4.88 20.43
#